data_AF-A0A3E5DKN8-F1
#
_entry.id   AF-A0A3E5DKN8-F1
#
_cell.length_a   1.000
_cell.length_b   1.000
_cell.length_c   1.000
_cell.angle_alpha   90.00
_cell.angle_beta   90.00
_cell.angle_gamma   90.00
#
_symmetry.space_group_name_H-M   'P 1'
#
loop_
_entity.id
_entity.type
_entity.pdbx_description
1 polymer ?
#
loop_
_entity_poly.entity_id
_entity_poly.type
_entity_poly.pdbx_seq_one_letter_code
_entity_poly.pdbx_strand_id
1 'polypeptide(L)'
;MNVEFSKAFVKASKRLSGKMLDSLRRTIVEVKAAKGIQDISDCKKLVGYRNIYRIRLGDYRALFTLEIEFSGDTIFFQYLAPRGEAYGKKMKTEFKRIDKE
;
A
#
# COMPACT_ATOMS: atom_id res chain seq x y z
N MET A 1 4.87 0.43 14.26
CA MET A 1 4.49 -0.86 13.63
C MET A 1 5.66 -1.49 12.89
N ASN A 2 5.69 -2.83 12.81
CA ASN A 2 6.62 -3.54 11.94
C ASN A 2 6.15 -3.41 10.49
N VAL A 3 7.09 -3.30 9.54
CA VAL A 3 6.77 -3.20 8.13
C VAL A 3 7.60 -4.16 7.30
N GLU A 4 6.95 -4.84 6.38
CA GLU A 4 7.55 -5.78 5.45
C GLU A 4 7.23 -5.35 4.02
N PHE A 5 8.11 -5.70 3.07
CA PHE A 5 7.98 -5.25 1.69
C PHE A 5 7.97 -6.43 0.72
N SER A 6 6.92 -6.54 -0.09
CA SER A 6 6.88 -7.55 -1.13
C SER A 6 7.94 -7.25 -2.21
N LYS A 7 8.39 -8.30 -2.91
CA LYS A 7 9.30 -8.14 -4.06
C LYS A 7 8.69 -7.25 -5.15
N ALA A 8 7.37 -7.31 -5.34
CA ALA A 8 6.65 -6.50 -6.32
C ALA A 8 6.66 -5.02 -5.93
N PHE A 9 6.42 -4.71 -4.66
CA PHE A 9 6.51 -3.37 -4.11
C PHE A 9 7.92 -2.79 -4.28
N VAL A 10 8.95 -3.53 -3.88
CA VAL A 10 10.36 -3.07 -4.00
C VAL A 10 10.73 -2.78 -5.46
N LYS A 11 10.25 -3.60 -6.40
CA LYS A 11 10.48 -3.38 -7.84
C LYS A 11 9.79 -2.11 -8.34
N ALA A 12 8.56 -1.86 -7.88
CA ALA A 12 7.79 -0.68 -8.28
C ALA A 12 8.36 0.61 -7.64
N SER A 13 8.74 0.58 -6.36
CA SER A 13 9.27 1.74 -5.65
C SER A 13 10.57 2.26 -6.25
N LYS A 14 11.43 1.38 -6.77
CA LYS A 14 12.67 1.74 -7.49
C LYS A 14 12.43 2.57 -8.75
N ARG A 15 11.22 2.58 -9.30
CA ARG A 15 10.86 3.36 -10.50
C ARG A 15 10.37 4.77 -10.16
N LEU A 16 10.14 5.06 -8.87
CA LEU A 16 9.69 6.37 -8.44
C LEU A 16 10.86 7.36 -8.31
N SER A 17 10.59 8.61 -8.62
CA SER A 17 11.53 9.72 -8.46
C SER A 17 10.81 11.00 -8.06
N GLY A 18 11.59 12.00 -7.62
CA GLY A 18 11.10 13.31 -7.21
C GLY A 18 10.00 13.24 -6.14
N LYS A 19 8.96 14.07 -6.31
CA LYS A 19 7.86 14.22 -5.34
C LYS A 19 7.14 12.92 -4.99
N MET A 20 7.11 11.95 -5.92
CA MET A 20 6.42 10.67 -5.67
C MET A 20 7.26 9.76 -4.75
N LEU A 21 8.58 9.74 -4.95
CA LEU A 21 9.49 9.03 -4.04
C LEU A 21 9.48 9.66 -2.65
N ASP A 22 9.44 10.99 -2.57
CA ASP A 22 9.35 11.70 -1.29
C ASP A 22 8.03 11.41 -0.57
N SER A 23 6.92 11.37 -1.32
CA SER A 23 5.61 10.99 -0.78
C SER A 23 5.63 9.56 -0.23
N LEU A 24 6.18 8.61 -0.98
CA LEU A 24 6.31 7.22 -0.51
C LEU A 24 7.15 7.12 0.77
N ARG A 25 8.28 7.81 0.84
CA ARG A 25 9.16 7.82 2.02
C ARG A 25 8.43 8.35 3.25
N ARG A 26 7.70 9.47 3.11
CA ARG A 26 6.91 10.05 4.20
C ARG A 26 5.84 9.07 4.68
N THR A 27 5.10 8.44 3.77
CA THR A 27 4.10 7.42 4.10
C THR A 27 4.72 6.22 4.82
N ILE A 28 5.89 5.71 4.40
CA ILE A 28 6.55 4.60 5.11
C ILE A 28 6.95 5.02 6.54
N VAL A 29 7.47 6.24 6.72
CA VAL A 29 7.83 6.76 8.05
C VAL A 29 6.60 6.90 8.93
N GLU A 30 5.51 7.44 8.40
CA GLU A 30 4.23 7.57 9.09
C GLU A 30 3.69 6.20 9.54
N VAL A 31 3.64 5.22 8.62
CA VAL A 31 3.17 3.86 8.92
C VAL A 31 4.03 3.19 9.98
N LYS A 32 5.36 3.38 9.95
CA LYS A 32 6.24 2.85 11.00
C LYS A 32 5.96 3.49 12.36
N ALA A 33 5.61 4.77 12.40
CA ALA A 33 5.31 5.52 13.62
C ALA A 33 3.89 5.31 14.16
N ALA A 34 2.95 4.86 13.31
CA ALA A 34 1.58 4.57 13.70
C ALA A 34 1.49 3.49 14.80
N LYS A 35 0.48 3.60 15.67
CA LYS A 35 0.16 2.59 16.68
C LYS A 35 -0.93 1.64 16.19
N GLY A 36 -1.74 2.07 15.24
CA GLY A 36 -2.72 1.25 14.56
C GLY A 36 -3.13 1.83 13.20
N ILE A 37 -3.96 1.09 12.48
CA ILE A 37 -4.36 1.48 11.12
C ILE A 37 -5.14 2.80 11.07
N GLN A 38 -5.87 3.13 12.14
CA GLN A 38 -6.57 4.40 12.27
C GLN A 38 -5.65 5.62 12.35
N ASP A 39 -4.38 5.44 12.70
CA ASP A 39 -3.40 6.53 12.80
C ASP A 39 -2.71 6.80 11.46
N ILE A 40 -2.99 5.99 10.43
CA ILE A 40 -2.39 6.11 9.10
C ILE A 40 -3.31 6.99 8.24
N SER A 41 -2.78 8.12 7.80
CA SER A 41 -3.48 9.09 6.95
C SER A 41 -3.88 8.48 5.61
N ASP A 42 -5.07 8.85 5.14
CA ASP A 42 -5.62 8.41 3.85
C ASP A 42 -5.63 6.87 3.65
N CYS A 43 -5.63 6.11 4.75
CA CYS A 43 -5.75 4.66 4.74
C CYS A 43 -7.22 4.24 4.70
N LYS A 44 -7.62 3.46 3.69
CA LYS A 44 -8.99 2.96 3.52
C LYS A 44 -9.02 1.47 3.22
N LYS A 45 -9.85 0.73 3.94
CA LYS A 45 -10.08 -0.70 3.67
C LYS A 45 -10.67 -0.89 2.26
N LEU A 46 -10.17 -1.86 1.50
CA LEU A 46 -10.75 -2.22 0.21
C LEU A 46 -12.01 -3.07 0.44
N VAL A 47 -13.11 -2.67 -0.20
CA VAL A 47 -14.38 -3.40 -0.13
C VAL A 47 -14.24 -4.76 -0.82
N GLY A 48 -14.71 -5.82 -0.16
CA GLY A 48 -14.63 -7.20 -0.67
C GLY A 48 -13.35 -7.94 -0.30
N TYR A 49 -12.51 -7.36 0.57
CA TYR A 49 -11.31 -8.00 1.12
C TYR A 49 -11.33 -7.93 2.66
N ARG A 50 -10.79 -8.96 3.32
CA ARG A 50 -10.71 -9.07 4.78
C ARG A 50 -9.67 -8.14 5.36
N ASN A 51 -8.43 -8.16 4.86
CA ASN A 51 -7.28 -7.49 5.49
C ASN A 51 -6.51 -6.56 4.54
N ILE A 52 -7.07 -6.24 3.38
CA ILE A 52 -6.41 -5.37 2.40
C ILE A 52 -6.90 -3.93 2.52
N TYR A 53 -5.94 -3.01 2.61
CA TYR A 53 -6.17 -1.58 2.71
C TYR A 53 -5.40 -0.85 1.61
N ARG A 54 -5.87 0.36 1.29
CA ARG A 54 -5.20 1.29 0.39
C ARG A 54 -4.79 2.53 1.16
N ILE A 55 -3.54 2.93 1.01
CA ILE A 55 -3.07 4.26 1.37
C ILE A 55 -2.92 5.11 0.10
N ARG A 56 -3.40 6.35 0.14
CA ARG A 56 -3.18 7.33 -0.94
C ARG A 56 -1.83 8.01 -0.75
N LEU A 57 -1.04 8.11 -1.81
CA LEU A 57 0.23 8.86 -1.78
C LEU A 57 0.03 10.31 -2.28
N GLY A 58 0.14 11.28 -1.37
CA GLY A 58 0.28 12.72 -1.65
C GLY A 58 -0.95 13.48 -2.19
N ASP A 59 -0.78 14.80 -2.36
CA ASP A 59 -1.80 15.75 -2.83
C ASP A 59 -2.15 15.60 -4.33
N TYR A 60 -1.20 15.06 -5.11
CA TYR A 60 -1.27 14.98 -6.56
C TYR A 60 -2.19 13.84 -7.00
N ARG A 61 -3.52 14.04 -6.85
CA ARG A 61 -4.61 13.18 -7.34
C ARG A 61 -4.20 11.70 -7.55
N ALA A 62 -3.71 11.05 -6.49
CA ALA A 62 -3.44 9.62 -6.41
C ALA A 62 -3.00 8.98 -7.74
N LEU A 63 -1.83 9.36 -8.26
CA LEU A 63 -1.26 8.64 -9.41
C LEU A 63 -1.01 7.18 -9.06
N PHE A 64 -0.65 6.89 -7.80
CA PHE A 64 -0.37 5.54 -7.31
C PHE A 64 -1.25 5.18 -6.11
N THR A 65 -1.53 3.88 -6.01
CA THR A 65 -2.25 3.21 -4.93
C THR A 65 -1.22 2.36 -4.20
N LEU A 66 -1.14 2.50 -2.87
CA LEU A 66 -0.35 1.61 -2.03
C LEU A 66 -1.30 0.63 -1.36
N GLU A 67 -1.19 -0.64 -1.69
CA GLU A 67 -1.95 -1.70 -1.04
C GLU A 67 -1.14 -2.36 0.07
N ILE A 68 -1.75 -2.41 1.26
CA ILE A 68 -1.17 -3.04 2.44
C ILE A 68 -2.05 -4.16 2.97
N GLU A 69 -1.40 -5.14 3.58
CA GLU A 69 -2.03 -6.22 4.32
C GLU A 69 -1.61 -6.16 5.78
N PHE A 70 -2.56 -6.45 6.68
CA PHE A 70 -2.34 -6.44 8.11
C PHE A 70 -2.32 -7.85 8.68
N SER A 71 -1.24 -8.21 9.37
CA SER A 71 -1.12 -9.47 10.12
C SER A 71 -0.42 -9.23 11.45
N GLY A 72 -1.17 -9.29 12.56
CA GLY A 72 -0.67 -8.93 13.89
C GLY A 72 -0.17 -7.47 13.92
N ASP A 73 1.04 -7.23 14.41
CA ASP A 73 1.65 -5.88 14.45
C ASP A 73 2.44 -5.51 13.18
N THR A 74 2.34 -6.35 12.14
CA THR A 74 3.10 -6.21 10.90
C THR A 74 2.21 -5.76 9.76
N ILE A 75 2.65 -4.70 9.08
CA ILE A 75 2.05 -4.23 7.82
C ILE A 75 2.92 -4.69 6.65
N PHE A 76 2.32 -5.40 5.71
CA PHE A 76 2.96 -5.81 4.48
C PHE A 76 2.62 -4.81 3.37
N PHE A 77 3.64 -4.14 2.83
CA PHE A 77 3.54 -3.30 1.65
C PHE A 77 3.55 -4.20 0.43
N GLN A 78 2.37 -4.49 -0.11
CA GLN A 78 2.18 -5.49 -1.15
C GLN A 78 2.38 -4.92 -2.54
N TYR A 79 1.67 -3.84 -2.89
CA TYR A 79 1.73 -3.27 -4.24
C TYR A 79 1.79 -1.75 -4.22
N LEU A 80 2.41 -1.25 -5.28
CA LEU A 80 2.49 0.18 -5.59
C LEU A 80 2.22 0.33 -7.08
N ALA A 81 0.98 0.64 -7.42
CA ALA A 81 0.52 0.62 -8.81
C ALA A 81 -0.12 1.94 -9.21
N PRO A 82 0.01 2.38 -10.47
CA PRO A 82 -0.76 3.50 -10.97
C PRO A 82 -2.27 3.30 -10.74
N ARG A 83 -3.04 4.34 -10.48
CA ARG A 83 -4.47 4.23 -10.15
C ARG A 83 -5.31 3.50 -11.20
N GLY A 84 -4.96 3.62 -12.48
CA GLY A 84 -5.62 2.88 -13.56
C GLY A 84 -5.30 1.38 -13.54
N GLU A 85 -4.13 1.00 -13.02
CA GLU A 85 -3.65 -0.38 -12.96
C GLU A 85 -4.01 -1.08 -11.64
N ALA A 86 -4.22 -0.32 -10.56
CA ALA A 86 -4.57 -0.82 -9.23
C ALA A 86 -5.83 -1.69 -9.21
N TYR A 87 -6.75 -1.49 -10.17
CA TYR A 87 -7.99 -2.27 -10.30
C TYR A 87 -7.94 -3.33 -11.41
N GLY A 88 -6.78 -3.57 -12.01
CA GLY A 88 -6.61 -4.55 -13.09
C GLY A 88 -6.95 -5.97 -12.64
N LYS A 89 -7.44 -6.82 -13.57
CA LYS A 89 -7.79 -8.22 -13.30
C LYS A 89 -6.67 -8.99 -12.60
N LYS A 90 -5.41 -8.73 -12.99
CA LYS A 90 -4.21 -9.35 -12.39
C LYS A 90 -4.07 -9.01 -10.91
N MET A 91 -4.22 -7.74 -10.53
CA MET A 91 -4.16 -7.31 -9.13
C MET A 91 -5.30 -7.89 -8.31
N LYS A 92 -6.52 -7.92 -8.86
CA LYS A 92 -7.68 -8.52 -8.17
C LYS A 92 -7.48 -10.01 -7.86
N THR A 93 -6.89 -10.78 -8.78
CA THR A 93 -6.59 -12.20 -8.56
C THR A 93 -5.56 -12.38 -7.45
N GLU A 94 -4.53 -11.54 -7.44
CA GLU A 94 -3.44 -11.63 -6.48
C GLU A 94 -3.87 -11.18 -5.08
N PHE A 95 -4.66 -10.12 -4.97
CA PHE A 95 -5.32 -9.72 -3.72
C PHE A 95 -6.22 -10.83 -3.17
N LYS A 96 -6.93 -11.57 -4.04
CA LYS A 96 -7.74 -12.71 -3.60
C LYS A 96 -6.91 -13.91 -3.11
N ARG A 97 -5.65 -14.02 -3.53
CA ARG A 97 -4.74 -15.04 -2.99
C ARG A 97 -4.25 -14.62 -1.63
N ILE A 98 -3.72 -13.40 -1.53
CA ILE A 98 -3.22 -12.81 -0.29
C ILE A 98 -4.32 -12.76 0.79
N ASP A 99 -5.54 -12.34 0.45
CA ASP A 99 -6.64 -12.22 1.41
C ASP A 99 -7.24 -13.58 1.87
N LYS A 100 -6.83 -14.68 1.23
CA LYS A 100 -7.26 -16.05 1.57
C LYS A 100 -6.24 -16.81 2.42
N GLU A 101 -4.98 -16.37 2.43
CA GLU A 101 -3.94 -16.86 3.34
C GLU A 101 -4.13 -16.28 4.75
#